data_AF-A0A1J1IUV6-F1
#
_entry.id   AF-A0A1J1IUV6-F1
#
_cell.length_a   1.000
_cell.length_b   1.000
_cell.length_c   1.000
_cell.angle_alpha   90.00
_cell.angle_beta   90.00
_cell.angle_gamma   90.00
#
_symmetry.space_group_name_H-M   'P 1'
#
loop_
_entity.id
_entity.type
_entity.pdbx_description
1 polymer ?
#
loop_
_entity_poly.entity_id
_entity_poly.type
_entity_poly.pdbx_seq_one_letter_code
_entity_poly.pdbx_strand_id
1 'polypeptide(L)'
;MDVFPTKESLTVTESFEFIIPYAYYDTNECLEEDHRGKLSRYIIHSVLGKNHERKLNKDDFKHLSTILVELFPTEVESTYFVPSTRGCAPAGKLYSSYLNLRNSLVKVGLIGRETRRVGHVSEQNDSSMDIFGPTIDTDAIEIIEGNDFSNKNAIERAWKQTYEIREETLKTEISTIDYVNRYPYLRTPAGYELFLVDAYERAPEIKELNLHSSITRISSKIIRKVKNIRNEALAYDLLKQYENGK
;
A
#
# COMPACT_ATOMS: atom_id res chain seq x y z
N MET A 1 4.20 30.62 19.31
CA MET A 1 3.35 29.52 19.81
C MET A 1 3.96 28.24 19.32
N ASP A 2 4.22 27.29 20.21
CA ASP A 2 4.79 26.01 19.82
C ASP A 2 3.85 25.28 18.87
N VAL A 3 4.44 24.94 17.74
CA VAL A 3 3.79 24.32 16.60
C VAL A 3 3.38 22.89 16.94
N PHE A 4 4.24 22.21 17.68
CA PHE A 4 4.03 20.83 18.12
C PHE A 4 3.38 20.81 19.49
N PRO A 5 2.56 19.78 19.78
CA PRO A 5 2.08 19.57 21.13
C PRO A 5 3.27 19.25 22.06
N THR A 6 3.31 19.88 23.22
CA THR A 6 4.20 19.48 24.32
C THR A 6 3.54 18.43 25.19
N LYS A 7 4.33 17.74 26.02
CA LYS A 7 3.84 16.82 27.05
C LYS A 7 2.73 17.45 27.90
N GLU A 8 2.95 18.69 28.37
CA GLU A 8 1.97 19.41 29.19
C GLU A 8 0.71 19.76 28.41
N SER A 9 0.84 20.10 27.12
CA SER A 9 -0.33 20.42 26.29
C SER A 9 -1.23 19.20 26.04
N LEU A 10 -0.63 18.01 25.97
CA LEU A 10 -1.35 16.77 25.71
C LEU A 10 -2.10 16.27 26.95
N THR A 11 -1.54 16.45 28.15
CA THR A 11 -2.17 15.99 29.40
C THR A 11 -3.34 16.87 29.86
N VAL A 12 -3.50 18.07 29.28
CA VAL A 12 -4.58 19.02 29.63
C VAL A 12 -5.73 19.00 28.60
N THR A 13 -5.68 18.10 27.62
CA THR A 13 -6.70 18.00 26.58
C THR A 13 -8.02 17.41 27.08
N GLU A 14 -9.14 17.88 26.52
CA GLU A 14 -10.49 17.33 26.74
C GLU A 14 -10.85 16.23 25.73
N SER A 15 -9.94 15.87 24.80
CA SER A 15 -10.21 14.88 23.77
C SER A 15 -10.24 13.46 24.33
N PHE A 16 -11.38 12.77 24.17
CA PHE A 16 -11.50 11.34 24.49
C PHE A 16 -10.59 10.44 23.66
N GLU A 17 -10.13 10.90 22.48
CA GLU A 17 -9.11 10.18 21.70
C GLU A 17 -7.74 10.15 22.39
N PHE A 18 -7.51 11.01 23.40
CA PHE A 18 -6.31 11.01 24.22
C PHE A 18 -6.58 10.55 25.66
N ILE A 19 -7.64 11.06 26.30
CA ILE A 19 -7.95 10.75 27.71
C ILE A 19 -8.14 9.25 27.93
N ILE A 20 -8.85 8.56 27.03
CA ILE A 20 -9.13 7.13 27.19
C ILE A 20 -7.84 6.30 27.12
N PRO A 21 -6.99 6.43 26.07
CA PRO A 21 -5.67 5.78 26.05
C PRO A 21 -4.79 6.12 27.26
N TYR A 22 -4.80 7.39 27.69
CA TYR A 22 -3.98 7.83 28.82
C TYR A 22 -4.40 7.17 30.13
N ALA A 23 -5.70 7.17 30.44
CA ALA A 23 -6.24 6.50 31.63
C ALA A 23 -6.06 4.98 31.59
N TYR A 24 -6.20 4.37 30.41
CA TYR A 24 -5.92 2.94 30.22
C TYR A 24 -4.46 2.62 30.55
N TYR A 25 -3.53 3.43 30.06
CA TYR A 25 -2.11 3.24 30.33
C TYR A 25 -1.77 3.40 31.81
N ASP A 26 -2.34 4.38 32.50
CA ASP A 26 -2.13 4.61 33.93
C ASP A 26 -2.50 3.38 34.78
N THR A 27 -3.47 2.59 34.31
CA THR A 27 -3.91 1.36 34.99
C THR A 27 -3.11 0.12 34.57
N ASN A 28 -2.73 0.01 33.30
CA ASN A 28 -2.21 -1.24 32.71
C ASN A 28 -0.72 -1.19 32.34
N GLU A 29 -0.09 -0.02 32.43
CA GLU A 29 1.29 0.26 32.02
C GLU A 29 1.64 -0.18 30.59
N CYS A 30 0.64 -0.32 29.72
CA CYS A 30 0.82 -0.65 28.31
C CYS A 30 -0.33 -0.11 27.47
N LEU A 31 -0.06 0.12 26.18
CA LEU A 31 -1.09 0.48 25.21
C LEU A 31 -1.47 -0.73 24.34
N GLU A 32 -2.69 -0.67 23.82
CA GLU A 32 -3.17 -1.61 22.81
C GLU A 32 -3.18 -0.93 21.43
N GLU A 33 -3.34 -1.74 20.39
CA GLU A 33 -3.28 -1.28 19.01
C GLU A 33 -4.29 -0.17 18.68
N ASP A 34 -5.51 -0.29 19.23
CA ASP A 34 -6.56 0.73 19.12
C ASP A 34 -6.17 2.04 19.83
N HIS A 35 -5.62 1.94 21.05
CA HIS A 35 -5.15 3.10 21.83
C HIS A 35 -4.08 3.89 21.07
N ARG A 36 -3.08 3.19 20.52
CA ARG A 36 -2.01 3.80 19.72
C ARG A 36 -2.56 4.49 18.47
N GLY A 37 -3.58 3.92 17.85
CA GLY A 37 -4.28 4.50 16.69
C GLY A 37 -4.99 5.81 17.05
N LYS A 38 -5.73 5.83 18.16
CA LYS A 38 -6.41 7.03 18.68
C LYS A 38 -5.43 8.15 19.01
N LEU A 39 -4.34 7.83 19.73
CA LEU A 39 -3.29 8.80 20.05
C LEU A 39 -2.64 9.41 18.81
N SER A 40 -2.29 8.57 17.84
CA SER A 40 -1.65 9.03 16.60
C SER A 40 -2.57 9.96 15.81
N ARG A 41 -3.86 9.61 15.71
CA ARG A 41 -4.86 10.46 15.06
C ARG A 41 -4.99 11.80 15.78
N TYR A 42 -5.15 11.77 17.09
CA TYR A 42 -5.29 12.99 17.89
C TYR A 42 -4.10 13.93 17.74
N ILE A 43 -2.87 13.41 17.83
CA ILE A 43 -1.65 14.23 17.69
C ILE A 43 -1.60 14.88 16.31
N ILE A 44 -1.81 14.12 15.24
CA ILE A 44 -1.83 14.64 13.88
C ILE A 44 -2.93 15.70 13.71
N HIS A 45 -4.13 15.45 14.23
CA HIS A 45 -5.23 16.40 14.21
C HIS A 45 -4.89 17.68 14.98
N SER A 46 -4.20 17.59 16.11
CA SER A 46 -3.80 18.76 16.90
C SER A 46 -2.76 19.64 16.17
N VAL A 47 -1.83 19.01 15.43
CA VAL A 47 -0.80 19.73 14.66
C VAL A 47 -1.40 20.37 13.41
N LEU A 48 -2.20 19.63 12.63
CA LEU A 48 -2.80 20.16 11.40
C LEU A 48 -4.02 21.04 11.67
N GLY A 49 -4.71 20.88 12.80
CA GLY A 49 -5.83 21.76 13.18
C GLY A 49 -5.42 23.23 13.34
N LYS A 50 -4.14 23.49 13.67
CA LYS A 50 -3.58 24.86 13.72
C LYS A 50 -3.26 25.40 12.32
N ASN A 51 -2.88 24.53 11.38
CA ASN A 51 -2.60 24.88 9.98
C ASN A 51 -2.75 23.64 9.09
N HIS A 52 -3.90 23.52 8.41
CA HIS A 52 -4.25 22.34 7.61
C HIS A 52 -3.33 22.13 6.39
N GLU A 53 -2.63 23.16 5.91
CA GLU A 53 -1.71 23.06 4.77
C GLU A 53 -0.30 22.61 5.19
N ARG A 54 0.01 22.62 6.49
CA ARG A 54 1.34 22.32 7.03
C ARG A 54 1.81 20.92 6.61
N LYS A 55 2.98 20.86 5.97
CA LYS A 55 3.68 19.59 5.67
C LYS A 55 4.51 19.16 6.86
N LEU A 56 4.44 17.87 7.19
CA LEU A 56 5.30 17.27 8.20
C LEU A 56 6.47 16.56 7.52
N ASN A 57 7.69 16.88 7.95
CA ASN A 57 8.91 16.26 7.47
C ASN A 57 9.34 15.10 8.41
N LYS A 58 10.45 14.44 8.07
CA LYS A 58 11.01 13.32 8.85
C LYS A 58 11.29 13.69 10.31
N ASP A 59 11.87 14.86 10.55
CA ASP A 59 12.26 15.29 11.88
C ASP A 59 11.03 15.63 12.74
N ASP A 60 9.97 16.15 12.10
CA ASP A 60 8.68 16.38 12.76
C ASP A 60 8.08 15.06 13.29
N PHE A 61 8.05 14.01 12.45
CA PHE A 61 7.54 12.71 12.89
C PHE A 61 8.40 12.05 13.95
N LYS A 62 9.72 12.19 13.85
CA LYS A 62 10.65 11.70 14.87
C LYS A 62 10.39 12.40 16.20
N HIS A 63 10.29 13.72 16.20
CA HIS A 63 9.97 14.51 17.39
C HIS A 63 8.65 14.11 18.04
N LEU A 64 7.59 13.95 17.25
CA LEU A 64 6.28 13.48 17.74
C LEU A 64 6.34 12.07 18.33
N SER A 65 7.16 11.19 17.76
CA SER A 65 7.36 9.82 18.28
C SER A 65 8.08 9.85 19.64
N THR A 66 9.09 10.71 19.79
CA THR A 66 9.79 10.91 21.06
C THR A 66 8.84 11.43 22.13
N ILE A 67 7.97 12.41 21.83
CA ILE A 67 6.97 12.91 22.78
C ILE A 67 6.04 11.79 23.27
N LEU A 68 5.63 10.88 22.39
CA LEU A 68 4.79 9.74 22.76
C LEU A 68 5.52 8.76 23.68
N VAL A 69 6.79 8.46 23.42
CA VAL A 69 7.60 7.59 24.30
C VAL A 69 7.87 8.26 25.65
N GLU A 70 8.04 9.58 25.69
CA GLU A 70 8.16 10.34 26.94
C GLU A 70 6.87 10.36 27.79
N LEU A 71 5.71 10.22 27.14
CA LEU A 71 4.40 10.09 27.80
C LEU A 71 4.11 8.65 28.20
N PHE A 72 4.52 7.68 27.39
CA PHE A 72 4.24 6.26 27.54
C PHE A 72 5.55 5.45 27.45
N PRO A 73 6.33 5.36 28.56
CA PRO A 73 7.68 4.79 28.53
C PRO A 73 7.81 3.34 28.04
N THR A 74 6.74 2.54 28.04
CA THR A 74 6.79 1.16 27.49
C THR A 74 6.65 1.11 25.97
N GLU A 75 6.34 2.23 25.33
CA GLU A 75 6.18 2.30 23.89
C GLU A 75 7.51 2.48 23.17
N VAL A 76 7.54 2.16 21.88
CA VAL A 76 8.75 2.23 21.05
C VAL A 76 8.55 3.24 19.92
N GLU A 77 9.55 4.07 19.65
CA GLU A 77 9.45 5.10 18.59
C GLU A 77 9.08 4.51 17.22
N SER A 78 9.61 3.32 16.89
CA SER A 78 9.35 2.63 15.61
C SER A 78 7.89 2.21 15.42
N THR A 79 7.10 2.11 16.49
CA THR A 79 5.65 1.90 16.39
C THR A 79 4.93 3.10 15.78
N TYR A 80 5.44 4.30 16.04
CA TYR A 80 4.83 5.55 15.63
C TYR A 80 5.42 6.11 14.34
N PHE A 81 6.73 5.97 14.16
CA PHE A 81 7.39 6.38 12.93
C PHE A 81 8.65 5.55 12.64
N VAL A 82 8.69 4.98 11.44
CA VAL A 82 9.89 4.43 10.83
C VAL A 82 10.21 5.28 9.61
N PRO A 83 11.38 5.95 9.58
CA PRO A 83 11.76 6.75 8.42
C PRO A 83 11.97 5.84 7.21
N SER A 84 11.77 6.40 6.01
CA SER A 84 12.11 5.69 4.79
C SER A 84 13.60 5.32 4.79
N THR A 85 13.85 4.03 4.56
CA THR A 85 15.16 3.47 4.23
C THR A 85 15.12 2.95 2.80
N ARG A 86 16.27 2.72 2.16
CA ARG A 86 16.36 2.29 0.75
C ARG A 86 15.32 1.22 0.39
N GLY A 87 14.35 1.58 -0.44
CA GLY A 87 13.27 0.70 -0.91
C GLY A 87 12.02 0.60 -0.02
N CYS A 88 12.05 1.12 1.21
CA CYS A 88 10.94 1.10 2.15
C CYS A 88 10.31 2.50 2.29
N ALA A 89 9.00 2.61 2.05
CA ALA A 89 8.26 3.82 2.36
C ALA A 89 8.30 4.11 3.87
N PRO A 90 8.16 5.38 4.30
CA PRO A 90 7.97 5.67 5.71
C PRO A 90 6.75 4.92 6.24
N ALA A 91 6.86 4.41 7.46
CA ALA A 91 5.82 3.61 8.09
C ALA A 91 5.55 4.09 9.52
N GLY A 92 4.55 3.51 10.16
CA GLY A 92 4.16 3.83 11.54
C GLY A 92 2.88 4.64 11.63
N LYS A 93 2.28 4.62 12.82
CA LYS A 93 0.91 5.11 13.04
C LYS A 93 0.76 6.62 12.85
N LEU A 94 1.78 7.42 13.18
CA LEU A 94 1.73 8.87 12.96
C LEU A 94 1.72 9.19 11.47
N TYR A 95 2.56 8.51 10.68
CA TYR A 95 2.62 8.70 9.24
C TYR A 95 1.33 8.26 8.54
N SER A 96 0.79 7.09 8.91
CA SER A 96 -0.50 6.63 8.39
C SER A 96 -1.65 7.58 8.75
N SER A 97 -1.68 8.09 9.99
CA SER A 97 -2.71 9.06 10.43
C SER A 97 -2.60 10.38 9.65
N TYR A 98 -1.38 10.84 9.40
CA TYR A 98 -1.12 12.03 8.58
C TYR A 98 -1.61 11.87 7.15
N LEU A 99 -1.27 10.76 6.48
CA LEU A 99 -1.73 10.49 5.11
C LEU A 99 -3.26 10.39 5.04
N ASN A 100 -3.88 9.69 5.98
CA ASN A 100 -5.34 9.56 6.03
C ASN A 100 -6.04 10.92 6.21
N LEU A 101 -5.53 11.78 7.10
CA LEU A 101 -6.07 13.12 7.28
C LEU A 101 -5.84 13.99 6.05
N ARG A 102 -4.62 14.01 5.50
CA ARG A 102 -4.27 14.74 4.27
C ARG A 102 -5.19 14.37 3.11
N ASN A 103 -5.37 13.07 2.86
CA ASN A 103 -6.24 12.56 1.80
C ASN A 103 -7.69 12.98 2.01
N SER A 104 -8.16 12.97 3.26
CA SER A 104 -9.49 13.45 3.61
C SER A 104 -9.64 14.95 3.34
N LEU A 105 -8.64 15.77 3.70
CA LEU A 105 -8.63 17.22 3.45
C LEU A 105 -8.59 17.54 1.94
N VAL A 106 -7.79 16.80 1.15
CA VAL A 106 -7.76 16.93 -0.32
C VAL A 106 -9.13 16.58 -0.90
N LYS A 107 -9.73 15.47 -0.46
CA LYS A 107 -11.02 14.98 -0.96
C LYS A 107 -12.14 16.01 -0.78
N VAL A 108 -12.13 16.76 0.32
CA VAL A 108 -13.12 17.82 0.58
C VAL A 108 -12.69 19.19 0.04
N GLY A 109 -11.55 19.29 -0.64
CA GLY A 109 -11.04 20.52 -1.24
C GLY A 109 -10.49 21.54 -0.24
N LEU A 110 -10.24 21.16 1.02
CA LEU A 110 -9.66 22.04 2.04
C LEU A 110 -8.18 22.31 1.82
N ILE A 111 -7.47 21.38 1.17
CA ILE A 111 -6.09 21.58 0.72
C ILE A 111 -5.98 21.18 -0.75
N GLY A 112 -5.14 21.89 -1.50
CA GLY A 112 -4.88 21.57 -2.90
C GLY A 112 -4.21 20.20 -3.04
N ARG A 113 -4.64 19.42 -4.05
CA ARG A 113 -3.84 18.28 -4.50
C ARG A 113 -2.54 18.85 -5.05
N GLU A 114 -1.40 18.38 -4.54
CA GLU A 114 -0.11 18.78 -5.06
C GLU A 114 0.03 18.28 -6.50
N THR A 115 -0.28 19.14 -7.46
CA THR A 115 0.24 19.02 -8.81
C THR A 115 1.74 19.29 -8.71
N ARG A 116 2.56 18.26 -8.89
CA ARG A 116 3.98 18.50 -9.17
C ARG A 116 4.01 19.34 -10.42
N ARG A 117 4.39 20.62 -10.29
CA ARG A 117 4.61 21.49 -11.43
C ARG A 117 5.64 20.78 -12.31
N VAL A 118 5.22 20.38 -13.51
CA VAL A 118 6.14 20.00 -14.58
C VAL A 118 6.91 21.28 -14.90
N GLY A 119 8.07 21.43 -14.28
CA GLY A 119 8.94 22.58 -14.45
C GLY A 119 9.48 22.56 -15.87
N HIS A 120 8.98 23.48 -16.69
CA HIS A 120 9.67 23.93 -17.89
C HIS A 120 11.06 24.42 -17.47
N VAL A 121 12.09 23.81 -18.05
CA VAL A 121 13.49 24.14 -17.82
C VAL A 121 13.69 25.63 -18.11
N SER A 122 14.14 26.37 -17.09
CA SER A 122 14.94 27.56 -17.31
C SER A 122 16.14 27.43 -16.37
N GLU A 123 17.30 27.32 -17.02
CA GLU A 123 18.60 27.22 -16.40
C GLU A 123 18.83 28.39 -15.44
N GLN A 124 19.23 28.08 -14.20
CA GLN A 124 20.44 28.63 -13.58
C GLN A 124 20.75 27.89 -12.27
N ASN A 125 22.02 27.51 -12.17
CA ASN A 125 22.70 26.78 -11.10
C ASN A 125 22.29 27.18 -9.67
N ASP A 126 22.01 26.19 -8.82
CA ASP A 126 22.83 26.02 -7.62
C ASP A 126 22.85 24.57 -7.11
N SER A 127 23.98 24.24 -6.52
CA SER A 127 24.53 22.95 -6.18
C SER A 127 23.75 22.22 -5.08
N SER A 128 23.33 20.97 -5.32
CA SER A 128 23.43 19.91 -4.30
C SER A 128 23.28 18.53 -4.95
N MET A 129 24.08 17.59 -4.43
CA MET A 129 24.33 16.25 -4.96
C MET A 129 23.07 15.46 -5.29
N ASP A 130 23.06 15.02 -6.54
CA ASP A 130 22.20 13.97 -7.06
C ASP A 130 22.65 12.61 -6.52
N ILE A 131 21.77 11.92 -5.79
CA ILE A 131 21.86 10.47 -5.59
C ILE A 131 20.49 9.89 -5.93
N PHE A 132 20.32 9.60 -7.22
CA PHE A 132 19.30 8.73 -7.77
C PHE A 132 19.24 7.38 -7.00
N GLY A 133 18.12 7.12 -6.35
CA GLY A 133 17.56 5.78 -6.18
C GLY A 133 16.32 5.68 -7.08
N PRO A 134 15.87 4.49 -7.50
CA PRO A 134 14.72 4.36 -8.38
C PRO A 134 13.53 5.01 -7.68
N THR A 135 13.01 6.07 -8.29
CA THR A 135 11.81 6.76 -7.83
C THR A 135 10.71 5.73 -7.76
N ILE A 136 10.30 5.34 -6.54
CA ILE A 136 9.08 4.56 -6.34
C ILE A 136 7.97 5.37 -7.02
N ASP A 137 7.41 4.80 -8.09
CA ASP A 137 6.38 5.43 -8.91
C ASP A 137 5.06 5.44 -8.13
N THR A 138 5.02 6.33 -7.15
CA THR A 138 3.92 6.53 -6.18
C THR A 138 2.61 6.80 -6.90
N ASP A 139 2.67 7.45 -8.06
CA ASP A 139 1.54 7.71 -8.95
C ASP A 139 1.01 6.40 -9.55
N ALA A 140 1.90 5.49 -9.95
CA ALA A 140 1.52 4.17 -10.45
C ALA A 140 0.87 3.29 -9.36
N ILE A 141 1.40 3.29 -8.14
CA ILE A 141 0.80 2.57 -7.00
C ILE A 141 -0.62 3.09 -6.72
N GLU A 142 -0.81 4.42 -6.66
CA GLU A 142 -2.13 5.03 -6.41
C GLU A 142 -3.15 4.65 -7.49
N ILE A 143 -2.72 4.58 -8.76
CA ILE A 143 -3.57 4.18 -9.88
C ILE A 143 -4.07 2.73 -9.72
N ILE A 144 -3.21 1.80 -9.30
CA ILE A 144 -3.56 0.37 -9.25
C ILE A 144 -4.30 -0.03 -7.96
N GLU A 145 -4.11 0.71 -6.87
CA GLU A 145 -4.85 0.53 -5.61
C GLU A 145 -6.18 1.31 -5.59
N GLY A 146 -6.35 2.24 -6.53
CA GLY A 146 -7.57 3.02 -6.71
C GLY A 146 -8.76 2.23 -7.25
N ASN A 147 -9.93 2.85 -7.21
CA ASN A 147 -11.19 2.31 -7.77
C ASN A 147 -11.65 3.07 -9.02
N ASP A 148 -10.81 3.93 -9.60
CA ASP A 148 -11.10 4.61 -10.87
C ASP A 148 -10.62 3.76 -12.05
N PHE A 149 -11.56 3.20 -12.80
CA PHE A 149 -11.30 2.32 -13.93
C PHE A 149 -11.54 3.00 -15.28
N SER A 150 -11.72 4.32 -15.30
CA SER A 150 -12.03 5.09 -16.51
C SER A 150 -10.90 5.05 -17.55
N ASN A 151 -9.65 4.85 -17.12
CA ASN A 151 -8.48 4.82 -18.00
C ASN A 151 -7.69 3.51 -17.86
N LYS A 152 -8.13 2.47 -18.58
CA LYS A 152 -7.48 1.15 -18.62
C LYS A 152 -6.00 1.20 -19.02
N ASN A 153 -5.63 2.07 -19.96
CA ASN A 153 -4.24 2.21 -20.42
C ASN A 153 -3.31 2.77 -19.33
N ALA A 154 -3.84 3.65 -18.47
CA ALA A 154 -3.09 4.15 -17.32
C ALA A 154 -2.87 3.05 -16.29
N ILE A 155 -3.90 2.21 -16.04
CA ILE A 155 -3.82 1.07 -15.15
C ILE A 155 -2.79 0.05 -15.65
N GLU A 156 -2.81 -0.32 -16.93
CA GLU A 156 -1.85 -1.28 -17.47
C GLU A 156 -0.39 -0.76 -17.41
N ARG A 157 -0.18 0.53 -17.71
CA ARG A 157 1.16 1.14 -17.55
C ARG A 157 1.62 1.13 -16.11
N ALA A 158 0.76 1.58 -15.21
CA ALA A 158 1.04 1.60 -13.77
C ALA A 158 1.29 0.19 -13.22
N TRP A 159 0.56 -0.80 -13.72
CA TRP A 159 0.75 -2.21 -13.36
C TRP A 159 2.15 -2.70 -13.75
N LYS A 160 2.61 -2.41 -14.96
CA LYS A 160 3.98 -2.75 -15.40
C LYS A 160 5.04 -2.05 -14.57
N GLN A 161 4.86 -0.76 -14.30
CA GLN A 161 5.81 0.04 -13.50
C GLN A 161 5.95 -0.45 -12.05
N THR A 162 4.90 -1.07 -11.50
CA THR A 162 4.86 -1.57 -10.12
C THR A 162 5.15 -3.06 -10.01
N TYR A 163 5.55 -3.73 -11.09
CA TYR A 163 5.77 -5.18 -11.15
C TYR A 163 6.69 -5.68 -10.02
N GLU A 164 7.87 -5.08 -9.85
CA GLU A 164 8.86 -5.52 -8.87
C GLU A 164 8.31 -5.45 -7.43
N ILE A 165 7.63 -4.36 -7.08
CA ILE A 165 7.04 -4.13 -5.75
C ILE A 165 5.94 -5.17 -5.47
N ARG A 166 5.09 -5.43 -6.47
CA ARG A 166 4.01 -6.41 -6.35
C ARG A 166 4.55 -7.83 -6.28
N GLU A 167 5.64 -8.12 -6.98
CA GLU A 167 6.34 -9.40 -6.91
C GLU A 167 6.95 -9.64 -5.53
N GLU A 168 7.55 -8.63 -4.90
CA GLU A 168 8.03 -8.71 -3.52
C GLU A 168 6.87 -8.94 -2.54
N THR A 169 5.75 -8.23 -2.73
CA THR A 169 4.54 -8.43 -1.93
C THR A 169 4.04 -9.88 -2.01
N LEU A 170 4.07 -10.49 -3.20
CA LEU A 170 3.68 -11.90 -3.39
C LEU A 170 4.65 -12.91 -2.78
N LYS A 171 5.90 -12.52 -2.49
CA LYS A 171 6.86 -13.36 -1.76
C LYS A 171 6.61 -13.34 -0.24
N THR A 172 5.77 -12.43 0.26
CA THR A 172 5.32 -12.41 1.66
C THR A 172 4.11 -13.33 1.88
N GLU A 173 3.74 -13.59 3.13
CA GLU A 173 2.56 -14.41 3.49
C GLU A 173 1.22 -13.67 3.31
N ILE A 174 1.05 -12.95 2.20
CA ILE A 174 -0.23 -12.30 1.87
C ILE A 174 -1.24 -13.33 1.35
N SER A 175 -2.49 -13.26 1.82
CA SER A 175 -3.55 -14.12 1.30
C SER A 175 -3.96 -13.69 -0.13
N THR A 176 -4.41 -14.64 -0.95
CA THR A 176 -4.89 -14.34 -2.31
C THR A 176 -6.04 -13.34 -2.31
N ILE A 177 -6.93 -13.43 -1.31
CA ILE A 177 -8.08 -12.54 -1.15
C ILE A 177 -7.61 -11.12 -0.84
N ASP A 178 -6.64 -10.96 0.08
CA ASP A 178 -6.10 -9.65 0.45
C ASP A 178 -5.35 -9.00 -0.70
N TYR A 179 -4.60 -9.79 -1.49
CA TYR A 179 -3.91 -9.30 -2.68
C TYR A 179 -4.90 -8.79 -3.73
N VAL A 180 -5.97 -9.55 -4.02
CA VAL A 180 -7.00 -9.15 -4.99
C VAL A 180 -7.80 -7.94 -4.49
N ASN A 181 -8.03 -7.83 -3.18
CA ASN A 181 -8.71 -6.68 -2.59
C ASN A 181 -7.85 -5.41 -2.59
N ARG A 182 -6.52 -5.56 -2.45
CA ARG A 182 -5.56 -4.45 -2.52
C ARG A 182 -5.51 -3.81 -3.91
N TYR A 183 -5.76 -4.56 -4.97
CA TYR A 183 -5.76 -4.07 -6.35
C TYR A 183 -7.14 -4.21 -7.00
N PRO A 184 -8.06 -3.25 -6.78
CA PRO A 184 -9.48 -3.41 -7.08
C PRO A 184 -9.79 -3.77 -8.54
N TYR A 185 -8.98 -3.34 -9.50
CA TYR A 185 -9.17 -3.65 -10.92
C TYR A 185 -9.16 -5.16 -11.20
N LEU A 186 -8.44 -5.97 -10.40
CA LEU A 186 -8.38 -7.43 -10.55
C LEU A 186 -9.74 -8.11 -10.35
N ARG A 187 -10.68 -7.47 -9.66
CA ARG A 187 -12.05 -7.98 -9.44
C ARG A 187 -12.98 -7.69 -10.61
N THR A 188 -12.55 -6.89 -11.58
CA THR A 188 -13.34 -6.60 -12.77
C THR A 188 -13.27 -7.77 -13.76
N PRO A 189 -14.22 -7.90 -14.70
CA PRO A 189 -14.16 -8.93 -15.74
C PRO A 189 -12.89 -8.86 -16.62
N ALA A 190 -12.25 -7.68 -16.73
CA ALA A 190 -11.00 -7.48 -17.47
C ALA A 190 -9.75 -7.59 -16.58
N GLY A 191 -9.91 -7.81 -15.26
CA GLY A 191 -8.81 -7.83 -14.30
C GLY A 191 -7.78 -8.92 -14.57
N TYR A 192 -8.20 -10.03 -15.18
CA TYR A 192 -7.31 -11.14 -15.53
C TYR A 192 -6.21 -10.74 -16.53
N GLU A 193 -6.42 -9.68 -17.32
CA GLU A 193 -5.44 -9.20 -18.29
C GLU A 193 -4.15 -8.73 -17.59
N LEU A 194 -4.26 -8.19 -16.38
CA LEU A 194 -3.11 -7.77 -15.58
C LEU A 194 -2.28 -8.97 -15.09
N PHE A 195 -2.92 -10.10 -14.78
CA PHE A 195 -2.20 -11.33 -14.48
C PHE A 195 -1.46 -11.87 -15.71
N LEU A 196 -2.03 -11.71 -16.91
CA LEU A 196 -1.35 -12.09 -18.14
C LEU A 196 -0.10 -11.23 -18.36
N VAL A 197 -0.20 -9.91 -18.13
CA VAL A 197 0.95 -9.00 -18.20
C VAL A 197 2.09 -9.49 -17.30
N ASP A 198 1.82 -9.82 -16.04
CA ASP A 198 2.85 -10.30 -15.12
C ASP A 198 3.40 -11.68 -15.51
N ALA A 199 2.54 -12.60 -15.93
CA ALA A 199 2.96 -13.94 -16.37
C ALA A 199 3.91 -13.85 -17.58
N TYR A 200 3.62 -12.94 -18.49
CA TYR A 200 4.40 -12.63 -19.66
C TYR A 200 5.71 -11.89 -19.38
N GLU A 201 5.77 -11.11 -18.32
CA GLU A 201 7.01 -10.47 -17.85
C GLU A 201 7.94 -11.52 -17.22
N ARG A 202 7.38 -12.38 -16.36
CA ARG A 202 8.13 -13.43 -15.66
C ARG A 202 8.61 -14.56 -16.57
N ALA A 203 7.81 -14.92 -17.56
CA ALA A 203 8.08 -16.03 -18.47
C ALA A 203 7.68 -15.64 -19.91
N PRO A 204 8.52 -14.85 -20.61
CA PRO A 204 8.25 -14.38 -21.96
C PRO A 204 7.95 -15.51 -22.97
N GLU A 205 8.50 -16.70 -22.76
CA GLU A 205 8.26 -17.91 -23.55
C GLU A 205 6.79 -18.34 -23.56
N ILE A 206 5.99 -17.90 -22.59
CA ILE A 206 4.54 -18.18 -22.52
C ILE A 206 3.76 -17.36 -23.54
N LYS A 207 4.27 -16.20 -23.99
CA LYS A 207 3.59 -15.41 -25.05
C LYS A 207 3.44 -16.18 -26.35
N GLU A 208 4.42 -17.03 -26.66
CA GLU A 208 4.46 -17.83 -27.88
C GLU A 208 3.90 -19.26 -27.67
N LEU A 209 3.63 -19.62 -26.40
CA LEU A 209 2.99 -20.89 -26.08
C LEU A 209 1.55 -20.85 -26.56
N ASN A 210 1.31 -21.51 -27.70
CA ASN A 210 -0.02 -21.88 -28.09
C ASN A 210 -0.55 -22.92 -27.09
N LEU A 211 -1.24 -22.44 -26.04
CA LEU A 211 -1.81 -23.28 -24.99
C LEU A 211 -2.68 -24.38 -25.59
N HIS A 212 -3.40 -24.10 -26.67
CA HIS A 212 -4.22 -25.09 -27.36
C HIS A 212 -3.38 -26.25 -27.91
N SER A 213 -2.26 -26.00 -28.59
CA SER A 213 -1.37 -27.04 -29.11
C SER A 213 -0.59 -27.73 -27.99
N SER A 214 -0.17 -26.98 -26.97
CA SER A 214 0.56 -27.48 -25.80
C SER A 214 -0.29 -28.39 -24.92
N ILE A 215 -1.51 -27.96 -24.55
CA ILE A 215 -2.52 -28.78 -23.87
C ILE A 215 -2.87 -29.98 -24.73
N THR A 216 -3.06 -29.84 -26.03
CA THR A 216 -3.32 -31.00 -26.90
C THR A 216 -2.18 -32.03 -26.79
N ARG A 217 -0.92 -31.59 -26.70
CA ARG A 217 0.27 -32.47 -26.58
C ARG A 217 0.39 -33.19 -25.24
N ILE A 218 -0.14 -32.63 -24.15
CA ILE A 218 -0.03 -33.20 -22.79
C ILE A 218 -1.38 -33.70 -22.21
N SER A 219 -2.50 -33.39 -22.85
CA SER A 219 -3.87 -33.71 -22.45
C SER A 219 -4.03 -35.19 -22.13
N SER A 220 -3.58 -36.07 -23.03
CA SER A 220 -3.63 -37.53 -22.83
C SER A 220 -2.85 -37.99 -21.58
N LYS A 221 -1.76 -37.32 -21.23
CA LYS A 221 -0.99 -37.59 -20.00
C LYS A 221 -1.68 -37.04 -18.75
N ILE A 222 -2.29 -35.86 -18.84
CA ILE A 222 -3.10 -35.26 -17.77
C ILE A 222 -4.30 -36.16 -17.46
N ILE A 223 -5.05 -36.58 -18.48
CA ILE A 223 -6.20 -37.48 -18.37
C ILE A 223 -5.80 -38.79 -17.68
N ARG A 224 -4.66 -39.39 -18.03
CA ARG A 224 -4.14 -40.60 -17.35
C ARG A 224 -3.79 -40.35 -15.89
N LYS A 225 -3.21 -39.20 -15.54
CA LYS A 225 -2.89 -38.88 -14.15
C LYS A 225 -4.14 -38.56 -13.33
N VAL A 226 -5.12 -37.85 -13.89
CA VAL A 226 -6.40 -37.54 -13.22
C VAL A 226 -7.16 -38.83 -12.90
N LYS A 227 -7.19 -39.80 -13.83
CA LYS A 227 -7.73 -41.16 -13.58
C LYS A 227 -7.12 -41.84 -12.36
N ASN A 228 -5.86 -41.54 -12.04
CA ASN A 228 -5.13 -42.16 -10.93
C ASN A 228 -5.26 -41.40 -9.60
N ILE A 229 -5.61 -40.10 -9.62
CA ILE A 229 -5.47 -39.22 -8.44
C ILE A 229 -6.76 -39.03 -7.64
N ARG A 230 -7.94 -39.11 -8.25
CA ARG A 230 -9.22 -39.26 -7.54
C ARG A 230 -10.33 -39.44 -8.57
N ASN A 231 -11.32 -40.24 -8.22
CA ASN A 231 -12.44 -40.68 -9.07
C ASN A 231 -13.44 -39.53 -9.34
N GLU A 232 -12.99 -38.37 -9.82
CA GLU A 232 -13.86 -37.26 -10.22
C GLU A 232 -14.26 -37.42 -11.69
N ALA A 233 -15.40 -38.10 -11.89
CA ALA A 233 -15.99 -38.31 -13.21
C ALA A 233 -16.17 -37.00 -14.00
N LEU A 234 -16.50 -35.90 -13.30
CA LEU A 234 -16.73 -34.59 -13.91
C LEU A 234 -15.49 -34.03 -14.61
N ALA A 235 -14.31 -34.13 -13.98
CA ALA A 235 -13.05 -33.67 -14.55
C ALA A 235 -12.62 -34.53 -15.75
N TYR A 236 -12.88 -35.84 -15.69
CA TYR A 236 -12.63 -36.76 -16.80
C TYR A 236 -13.54 -36.47 -18.00
N ASP A 237 -14.83 -36.26 -17.76
CA ASP A 237 -15.82 -36.01 -18.81
C ASP A 237 -15.59 -34.67 -19.52
N LEU A 238 -15.25 -33.61 -18.79
CA LEU A 238 -14.90 -32.30 -19.38
C LEU A 238 -13.66 -32.40 -20.28
N LEU A 239 -12.62 -33.11 -19.84
CA LEU A 239 -11.41 -33.31 -20.65
C LEU A 239 -11.67 -34.15 -21.90
N LYS A 240 -12.56 -35.15 -21.80
CA LYS A 240 -12.94 -36.01 -22.94
C LYS A 240 -13.81 -35.26 -23.95
N GLN A 241 -14.72 -34.40 -23.50
CA GLN A 241 -15.49 -33.52 -24.38
C GLN A 241 -14.57 -32.57 -25.16
N TYR A 242 -13.52 -32.05 -24.53
CA TYR A 242 -12.54 -31.18 -25.18
C TYR A 242 -11.68 -31.92 -26.22
N GLU A 243 -11.34 -33.20 -25.98
CA GLU A 243 -10.60 -34.03 -26.95
C GLU A 243 -11.45 -34.41 -28.18
N ASN A 244 -12.76 -34.63 -27.97
CA ASN A 244 -13.71 -35.03 -29.00
C ASN A 244 -14.37 -33.87 -29.77
N GLY A 245 -14.25 -32.63 -29.29
CA GLY A 245 -14.73 -31.42 -29.98
C GLY A 245 -13.84 -30.96 -31.14
N LYS A 246 -12.98 -31.85 -31.64
CA LYS A 246 -12.16 -31.68 -32.85
C LYS A 246 -12.89 -32.17 -34.10
#